data_AF-A0A8T1GTU1-F1
#
_entry.id   AF-A0A8T1GTU1-F1
#
_cell.length_a   1.000
_cell.length_b   1.000
_cell.length_c   1.000
_cell.angle_alpha   90.00
_cell.angle_beta   90.00
_cell.angle_gamma   90.00
#
_symmetry.space_group_name_H-M   'P 1'
#
loop_
_entity.id
_entity.type
_entity.pdbx_description
1 polymer ?
#
loop_
_entity_poly.entity_id
_entity_poly.type
_entity_poly.pdbx_seq_one_letter_code
_entity_poly.pdbx_strand_id
1 'polypeptide(L)'
;ADSLVQARARKEKCEQTGRPFTLARGLATIPLVGIDVPFHSRELLGGVPSFRALLRTKFDPQVLERQLPLLVNRYIPNLVATPFSLKRSYFEEVYAATKSPYLEEVLDPMQWKLTSKAQLAHLLVVELLAYQFASPVQWIKTQALLFSEGGVRRFVEIGPAPTLTNMALRTLQVGEFPDVSREILWYQRDREVVHFEEETSNISASEYARGLAAEAAAEAAAAAAKAAAESAPKAEEAPAAPAPAPVVAASGQQVQAAPVPAPVASAAPA
;
A
#
# COMPACT_ATOMS: atom_id res chain seq x y z
N ALA A 1 3.02 31.35 -32.46
CA ALA A 1 4.10 30.62 -33.16
C ALA A 1 5.47 31.23 -32.86
N ASP A 2 5.52 32.57 -32.86
CA ASP A 2 6.71 33.41 -33.02
C ASP A 2 7.79 33.18 -31.98
N SER A 3 7.43 32.87 -30.73
CA SER A 3 8.38 32.57 -29.65
C SER A 3 9.30 31.37 -29.96
N LEU A 4 8.79 30.34 -30.63
CA LEU A 4 9.61 29.20 -31.09
C LEU A 4 10.50 29.58 -32.27
N VAL A 5 10.04 30.45 -33.15
CA VAL A 5 10.83 30.95 -34.30
C VAL A 5 11.97 31.84 -33.79
N GLN A 6 11.69 32.75 -32.86
CA GLN A 6 12.69 33.59 -32.18
C GLN A 6 13.72 32.74 -31.41
N ALA A 7 13.28 31.68 -30.73
CA ALA A 7 14.19 30.76 -30.03
C ALA A 7 15.11 30.00 -31.01
N ARG A 8 14.59 29.54 -32.15
CA ARG A 8 15.39 28.88 -33.22
C ARG A 8 16.40 29.84 -33.85
N ALA A 9 15.96 31.03 -34.29
CA ALA A 9 16.85 32.05 -34.85
C ALA A 9 17.93 32.50 -33.85
N ARG A 10 17.63 32.54 -32.54
CA ARG A 10 18.63 32.79 -31.49
C ARG A 10 19.62 31.62 -31.34
N LYS A 11 19.17 30.37 -31.46
CA LYS A 11 20.04 29.18 -31.48
C LYS A 11 20.97 29.20 -32.69
N GLU A 12 20.44 29.38 -33.88
CA GLU A 12 21.21 29.46 -35.13
C GLU A 12 22.27 30.57 -35.06
N LYS A 13 21.94 31.75 -34.52
CA LYS A 13 22.89 32.84 -34.30
C LYS A 13 23.95 32.53 -33.24
N CYS A 14 23.61 31.77 -32.19
CA CYS A 14 24.59 31.28 -31.21
C CYS A 14 25.56 30.29 -31.88
N GLU A 15 25.07 29.33 -32.65
CA GLU A 15 25.87 28.35 -33.38
C GLU A 15 26.80 29.02 -34.41
N GLN A 16 26.28 29.96 -35.22
CA GLN A 16 27.07 30.76 -36.18
C GLN A 16 28.16 31.63 -35.51
N THR A 17 28.01 31.98 -34.22
CA THR A 17 28.98 32.80 -33.48
C THR A 17 29.86 31.98 -32.52
N GLY A 18 29.78 30.65 -32.56
CA GLY A 18 30.54 29.75 -31.68
C GLY A 18 30.19 29.88 -30.20
N ARG A 19 29.00 30.42 -29.88
CA ARG A 19 28.56 30.67 -28.49
C ARG A 19 27.57 29.59 -28.04
N PRO A 20 27.64 29.08 -26.79
CA PRO A 20 26.66 28.13 -26.29
C PRO A 20 25.27 28.78 -26.23
N PHE A 21 24.27 28.08 -26.78
CA PHE A 21 22.87 28.52 -26.69
C PHE A 21 22.30 28.16 -25.32
N THR A 22 22.15 29.15 -24.44
CA THR A 22 21.42 29.01 -23.17
C THR A 22 19.96 29.44 -23.33
N LEU A 23 19.05 28.78 -22.63
CA LEU A 23 17.66 29.22 -22.51
C LEU A 23 17.55 30.31 -21.44
N ALA A 24 16.66 31.29 -21.67
CA ALA A 24 16.39 32.37 -20.73
C ALA A 24 15.01 32.19 -20.08
N ARG A 25 14.86 32.65 -18.84
CA ARG A 25 13.56 32.73 -18.16
C ARG A 25 12.67 33.76 -18.85
N GLY A 26 11.40 33.41 -19.06
CA GLY A 26 10.36 34.31 -19.57
C GLY A 26 9.23 34.50 -18.55
N LEU A 27 8.18 35.23 -18.94
CA LEU A 27 7.04 35.54 -18.07
C LEU A 27 6.31 34.27 -17.57
N ALA A 28 6.17 33.27 -18.45
CA ALA A 28 5.51 31.99 -18.16
C ALA A 28 6.41 30.77 -18.47
N THR A 29 7.73 30.96 -18.51
CA THR A 29 8.70 29.89 -18.84
C THR A 29 9.91 29.93 -17.91
N ILE A 30 10.23 28.79 -17.31
CA ILE A 30 11.38 28.60 -16.43
C ILE A 30 12.19 27.43 -17.00
N PRO A 31 13.38 27.66 -17.59
CA PRO A 31 14.25 26.60 -18.06
C PRO A 31 14.76 25.73 -16.90
N LEU A 32 14.87 24.42 -17.11
CA LEU A 32 15.49 23.49 -16.17
C LEU A 32 17.01 23.52 -16.37
N VAL A 33 17.72 24.20 -15.47
CA VAL A 33 19.18 24.35 -15.55
C VAL A 33 19.85 23.02 -15.19
N GLY A 34 20.77 22.54 -16.04
CA GLY A 34 21.49 21.28 -15.83
C GLY A 34 20.73 20.01 -16.23
N ILE A 35 19.61 20.15 -16.97
CA ILE A 35 18.83 19.01 -17.49
C ILE A 35 18.71 19.14 -19.01
N ASP A 36 19.62 18.49 -19.73
CA ASP A 36 19.65 18.46 -21.20
C ASP A 36 19.00 17.19 -21.80
N VAL A 37 18.60 16.23 -20.97
CA VAL A 37 17.94 14.98 -21.39
C VAL A 37 16.41 15.16 -21.39
N PRO A 38 15.70 14.84 -22.49
CA PRO A 38 14.24 14.96 -22.57
C PRO A 38 13.55 13.77 -21.87
N PHE A 39 13.63 13.72 -20.54
CA PHE A 39 12.96 12.70 -19.72
C PHE A 39 11.45 12.64 -19.96
N HIS A 40 10.86 11.46 -19.75
CA HIS A 40 9.41 11.23 -19.91
C HIS A 40 8.85 11.56 -21.31
N SER A 41 9.71 11.53 -22.34
CA SER A 41 9.36 11.83 -23.73
C SER A 41 9.60 10.64 -24.67
N ARG A 42 9.00 10.73 -25.86
CA ARG A 42 9.09 9.70 -26.91
C ARG A 42 10.53 9.40 -27.34
N GLU A 43 11.46 10.35 -27.21
CA GLU A 43 12.88 10.16 -27.54
C GLU A 43 13.54 9.04 -26.72
N LEU A 44 13.05 8.79 -25.50
CA LEU A 44 13.58 7.75 -24.61
C LEU A 44 12.91 6.37 -24.78
N LEU A 45 11.89 6.24 -25.65
CA LEU A 45 11.20 4.95 -25.86
C LEU A 45 12.16 3.85 -26.35
N GLY A 46 13.20 4.20 -27.10
CA GLY A 46 14.25 3.26 -27.54
C GLY A 46 15.06 2.65 -26.38
N GLY A 47 15.10 3.28 -25.21
CA GLY A 47 15.77 2.77 -24.01
C GLY A 47 14.92 1.79 -23.19
N VAL A 48 13.60 1.77 -23.39
CA VAL A 48 12.65 0.95 -22.61
C VAL A 48 12.98 -0.57 -22.66
N PRO A 49 13.37 -1.18 -23.80
CA PRO A 49 13.76 -2.60 -23.83
C PRO A 49 14.96 -2.92 -22.94
N SER A 50 16.00 -2.09 -22.96
CA SER A 50 17.21 -2.29 -22.15
C SER A 50 16.94 -2.07 -20.65
N PHE A 51 16.14 -1.05 -20.32
CA PHE A 51 15.76 -0.79 -18.93
C PHE A 51 14.82 -1.88 -18.37
N ARG A 52 13.86 -2.35 -19.17
CA ARG A 52 13.03 -3.55 -18.87
C ARG A 52 13.91 -4.77 -18.57
N ALA A 53 14.91 -5.05 -19.42
CA ALA A 53 15.82 -6.18 -19.21
C ALA A 53 16.56 -6.08 -17.88
N LEU A 54 17.05 -4.90 -17.51
CA LEU A 54 17.63 -4.65 -16.19
C LEU A 54 16.61 -4.88 -15.06
N LEU A 55 15.41 -4.32 -15.14
CA LEU A 55 14.37 -4.43 -14.12
C LEU A 55 13.97 -5.90 -13.85
N ARG A 56 13.91 -6.75 -14.90
CA ARG A 56 13.67 -8.20 -14.77
C ARG A 56 14.75 -8.95 -13.96
N THR A 57 15.92 -8.36 -13.73
CA THR A 57 16.96 -8.91 -12.84
C THR A 57 16.89 -8.41 -11.40
N LYS A 58 16.00 -7.45 -11.10
CA LYS A 58 15.93 -6.77 -9.79
C LYS A 58 14.70 -7.15 -8.95
N PHE A 59 13.67 -7.72 -9.57
CA PHE A 59 12.46 -8.16 -8.88
C PHE A 59 12.32 -9.68 -8.98
N ASP A 60 12.47 -10.38 -7.85
CA ASP A 60 12.08 -11.79 -7.80
C ASP A 60 10.53 -11.92 -7.78
N PRO A 61 9.91 -12.74 -8.66
CA PRO A 61 8.46 -12.86 -8.72
C PRO A 61 7.80 -13.34 -7.42
N GLN A 62 8.47 -14.19 -6.64
CA GLN A 62 7.94 -14.76 -5.40
C GLN A 62 8.01 -13.76 -4.25
N VAL A 63 9.10 -12.98 -4.14
CA VAL A 63 9.21 -11.82 -3.24
C VAL A 63 8.11 -10.81 -3.56
N LEU A 64 7.92 -10.50 -4.85
CA LEU A 64 6.93 -9.51 -5.27
C LEU A 64 5.49 -9.98 -4.99
N GLU A 65 5.16 -11.26 -5.21
CA GLU A 65 3.84 -11.79 -4.83
C GLU A 65 3.58 -11.64 -3.32
N ARG A 66 4.57 -11.91 -2.46
CA ARG A 66 4.45 -11.68 -1.00
C ARG A 66 4.29 -10.19 -0.65
N GLN A 67 4.80 -9.28 -1.47
CA GLN A 67 4.69 -7.84 -1.28
C GLN A 67 3.42 -7.22 -1.89
N LEU A 68 2.59 -7.96 -2.63
CA LEU A 68 1.35 -7.44 -3.23
C LEU A 68 0.41 -6.69 -2.25
N PRO A 69 0.24 -7.08 -0.97
CA PRO A 69 -0.58 -6.33 -0.01
C PRO A 69 -0.08 -4.91 0.28
N LEU A 70 1.19 -4.61 -0.04
CA LEU A 70 1.81 -3.27 0.07
C LEU A 70 1.63 -2.44 -1.22
N LEU A 71 1.30 -3.09 -2.35
CA LEU A 71 1.15 -2.44 -3.66
C LEU A 71 -0.32 -2.26 -4.06
N VAL A 72 -1.14 -3.29 -3.91
CA VAL A 72 -2.54 -3.29 -4.37
C VAL A 72 -3.35 -2.23 -3.65
N ASN A 73 -3.98 -1.33 -4.41
CA ASN A 73 -4.72 -0.15 -3.95
C ASN A 73 -3.90 0.85 -3.09
N ARG A 74 -2.56 0.72 -3.02
CA ARG A 74 -1.65 1.56 -2.22
C ARG A 74 -0.61 2.28 -3.07
N TYR A 75 -0.09 1.62 -4.09
CA TYR A 75 0.82 2.20 -5.08
C TYR A 75 0.02 2.84 -6.22
N ILE A 76 0.37 4.07 -6.60
CA ILE A 76 -0.19 4.77 -7.76
C ILE A 76 0.97 5.08 -8.72
N PRO A 77 1.13 4.34 -9.84
CA PRO A 77 2.20 4.59 -10.79
C PRO A 77 1.95 5.86 -11.62
N ASN A 78 3.02 6.64 -11.80
CA ASN A 78 3.07 7.88 -12.59
C ASN A 78 2.53 7.77 -14.03
N LEU A 79 2.46 6.56 -14.60
CA LEU A 79 2.05 6.29 -15.98
C LEU A 79 0.55 6.44 -16.22
N VAL A 80 -0.28 5.90 -15.31
CA VAL A 80 -1.75 5.86 -15.44
C VAL A 80 -2.45 6.69 -14.37
N ALA A 81 -1.82 6.92 -13.21
CA ALA A 81 -2.38 7.61 -12.04
C ALA A 81 -3.64 6.98 -11.41
N THR A 82 -3.90 5.71 -11.69
CA THR A 82 -4.91 4.87 -11.02
C THR A 82 -4.24 3.93 -9.98
N PRO A 83 -4.95 3.45 -8.94
CA PRO A 83 -4.36 2.56 -7.94
C PRO A 83 -3.99 1.18 -8.53
N PHE A 84 -2.79 0.69 -8.21
CA PHE A 84 -2.26 -0.57 -8.71
C PHE A 84 -3.19 -1.75 -8.42
N SER A 85 -3.49 -2.57 -9.42
CA SER A 85 -4.37 -3.73 -9.30
C SER A 85 -3.93 -4.90 -10.18
N LEU A 86 -4.22 -6.13 -9.75
CA LEU A 86 -4.04 -7.33 -10.59
C LEU A 86 -5.32 -7.74 -11.36
N LYS A 87 -6.34 -6.88 -11.39
CA LYS A 87 -7.52 -7.09 -12.24
C LYS A 87 -7.13 -6.97 -13.71
N ARG A 88 -7.66 -7.84 -14.57
CA ARG A 88 -7.44 -7.82 -16.02
C ARG A 88 -7.68 -6.44 -16.66
N SER A 89 -8.73 -5.73 -16.24
CA SER A 89 -9.04 -4.37 -16.70
C SER A 89 -7.91 -3.35 -16.47
N TYR A 90 -7.10 -3.53 -15.42
CA TYR A 90 -5.95 -2.67 -15.14
C TYR A 90 -4.75 -3.01 -16.05
N PHE A 91 -4.59 -4.28 -16.45
CA PHE A 91 -3.65 -4.65 -17.50
C PHE A 91 -4.08 -4.08 -18.86
N GLU A 92 -5.38 -4.07 -19.16
CA GLU A 92 -5.95 -3.47 -20.38
C GLU A 92 -5.73 -1.94 -20.41
N GLU A 93 -5.88 -1.26 -19.27
CA GLU A 93 -5.55 0.17 -19.09
C GLU A 93 -4.05 0.47 -19.29
N VAL A 94 -3.17 -0.30 -18.66
CA VAL A 94 -1.71 -0.12 -18.80
C VAL A 94 -1.25 -0.50 -20.22
N TYR A 95 -1.85 -1.49 -20.86
CA TYR A 95 -1.62 -1.80 -22.28
C TYR A 95 -2.08 -0.66 -23.19
N ALA A 96 -3.23 -0.02 -22.91
CA ALA A 96 -3.68 1.14 -23.67
C ALA A 96 -2.68 2.30 -23.62
N ALA A 97 -2.04 2.53 -22.46
CA ALA A 97 -1.01 3.56 -22.28
C ALA A 97 0.37 3.19 -22.86
N THR A 98 0.78 1.92 -22.81
CA THR A 98 2.15 1.48 -23.16
C THR A 98 2.30 0.92 -24.57
N LYS A 99 1.28 0.21 -25.07
CA LYS A 99 1.39 -0.76 -26.18
C LYS A 99 2.55 -1.73 -26.00
N SER A 100 2.73 -2.24 -24.78
CA SER A 100 3.71 -3.28 -24.49
C SER A 100 3.31 -4.63 -25.08
N PRO A 101 4.15 -5.28 -25.90
CA PRO A 101 3.83 -6.58 -26.48
C PRO A 101 3.70 -7.68 -25.42
N TYR A 102 4.39 -7.57 -24.29
CA TYR A 102 4.26 -8.53 -23.18
C TYR A 102 2.93 -8.39 -22.43
N LEU A 103 2.33 -7.20 -22.42
CA LEU A 103 0.97 -7.01 -21.90
C LEU A 103 -0.08 -7.47 -22.93
N GLU A 104 0.19 -7.31 -24.22
CA GLU A 104 -0.64 -7.87 -25.29
C GLU A 104 -0.71 -9.40 -25.21
N GLU A 105 0.46 -10.05 -25.09
CA GLU A 105 0.62 -11.50 -24.89
C GLU A 105 -0.15 -12.00 -23.66
N VAL A 106 0.03 -11.37 -22.49
CA VAL A 106 -0.63 -11.81 -21.26
C VAL A 106 -2.14 -11.53 -21.23
N LEU A 107 -2.63 -10.63 -22.08
CA LEU A 107 -4.04 -10.33 -22.23
C LEU A 107 -4.78 -11.30 -23.16
N ASP A 108 -4.11 -12.25 -23.80
CA ASP A 108 -4.80 -13.37 -24.44
C ASP A 108 -5.65 -14.18 -23.41
N PRO A 109 -6.90 -14.59 -23.72
CA PRO A 109 -7.75 -15.31 -22.78
C PRO A 109 -7.28 -16.71 -22.36
N MET A 110 -6.35 -17.33 -23.08
CA MET A 110 -5.65 -18.55 -22.66
C MET A 110 -4.44 -18.20 -21.79
N GLN A 111 -3.57 -17.29 -22.27
CA GLN A 111 -2.36 -16.91 -21.55
C GLN A 111 -2.65 -16.29 -20.17
N TRP A 112 -3.71 -15.47 -20.06
CA TRP A 112 -4.19 -14.92 -18.79
C TRP A 112 -4.55 -16.01 -17.75
N LYS A 113 -5.04 -17.18 -18.19
CA LYS A 113 -5.41 -18.30 -17.31
C LYS A 113 -4.22 -19.19 -16.92
N LEU A 114 -3.19 -19.23 -17.77
CA LEU A 114 -1.97 -20.03 -17.54
C LEU A 114 -0.91 -19.27 -16.73
N THR A 115 -0.93 -17.93 -16.77
CA THR A 115 0.07 -17.09 -16.09
C THR A 115 -0.22 -17.00 -14.59
N SER A 116 0.76 -17.38 -13.77
CA SER A 116 0.63 -17.33 -12.30
C SER A 116 0.57 -15.90 -11.75
N LYS A 117 0.03 -15.75 -10.53
CA LYS A 117 -0.09 -14.45 -9.85
C LYS A 117 1.26 -13.75 -9.64
N ALA A 118 2.32 -14.49 -9.29
CA ALA A 118 3.70 -14.00 -9.27
C ALA A 118 4.18 -13.48 -10.63
N GLN A 119 3.92 -14.21 -11.72
CA GLN A 119 4.30 -13.79 -13.08
C GLN A 119 3.52 -12.54 -13.52
N LEU A 120 2.20 -12.49 -13.26
CA LEU A 120 1.36 -11.32 -13.53
C LEU A 120 1.86 -10.07 -12.77
N ALA A 121 2.15 -10.21 -11.48
CA ALA A 121 2.68 -9.14 -10.64
C ALA A 121 4.04 -8.64 -11.14
N HIS A 122 4.97 -9.56 -11.41
CA HIS A 122 6.31 -9.25 -11.89
C HIS A 122 6.28 -8.53 -13.23
N LEU A 123 5.51 -9.06 -14.19
CA LEU A 123 5.30 -8.43 -15.48
C LEU A 123 4.75 -7.01 -15.33
N LEU A 124 3.66 -6.83 -14.58
CA LEU A 124 2.99 -5.53 -14.45
C LEU A 124 3.91 -4.48 -13.80
N VAL A 125 4.63 -4.81 -12.73
CA VAL A 125 5.57 -3.88 -12.07
C VAL A 125 6.74 -3.54 -12.99
N VAL A 126 7.31 -4.53 -13.69
CA VAL A 126 8.40 -4.30 -14.65
C VAL A 126 7.95 -3.39 -15.80
N GLU A 127 6.78 -3.62 -16.41
CA GLU A 127 6.31 -2.80 -17.53
C GLU A 127 5.92 -1.38 -17.09
N LEU A 128 5.27 -1.23 -15.93
CA LEU A 128 4.97 0.09 -15.34
C LEU A 128 6.24 0.93 -15.13
N LEU A 129 7.29 0.35 -14.54
CA LEU A 129 8.55 1.03 -14.29
C LEU A 129 9.36 1.24 -15.58
N ALA A 130 9.35 0.28 -16.50
CA ALA A 130 10.06 0.39 -17.78
C ALA A 130 9.51 1.52 -18.65
N TYR A 131 8.18 1.64 -18.78
CA TYR A 131 7.58 2.72 -19.56
C TYR A 131 7.57 4.07 -18.84
N GLN A 132 7.57 4.10 -17.51
CA GLN A 132 7.67 5.35 -16.73
C GLN A 132 8.91 6.18 -17.12
N PHE A 133 10.03 5.54 -17.47
CA PHE A 133 11.26 6.19 -17.96
C PHE A 133 11.02 7.12 -19.16
N ALA A 134 10.11 6.76 -20.07
CA ALA A 134 9.86 7.44 -21.34
C ALA A 134 8.45 8.02 -21.49
N SER A 135 7.62 7.96 -20.44
CA SER A 135 6.19 8.36 -20.49
C SER A 135 5.87 9.51 -19.53
N PRO A 136 4.97 10.45 -19.91
CA PRO A 136 4.67 11.65 -19.13
C PRO A 136 3.97 11.35 -17.79
N VAL A 137 4.52 11.89 -16.71
CA VAL A 137 4.01 11.73 -15.33
C VAL A 137 2.63 12.39 -15.18
N GLN A 138 1.64 11.59 -14.81
CA GLN A 138 0.22 11.98 -14.70
C GLN A 138 -0.13 12.69 -13.37
N TRP A 139 0.78 13.48 -12.77
CA TRP A 139 0.67 13.96 -11.37
C TRP A 139 -0.61 14.76 -11.03
N ILE A 140 -1.17 15.49 -12.00
CA ILE A 140 -2.45 16.21 -11.81
C ILE A 140 -3.60 15.22 -11.57
N LYS A 141 -3.64 14.10 -12.31
CA LYS A 141 -4.63 13.04 -12.08
C LYS A 141 -4.41 12.36 -10.74
N THR A 142 -3.16 12.12 -10.34
CA THR A 142 -2.84 11.55 -9.02
C THR A 142 -3.38 12.42 -7.89
N GLN A 143 -3.19 13.74 -7.95
CA GLN A 143 -3.75 14.66 -6.95
C GLN A 143 -5.29 14.69 -6.99
N ALA A 144 -5.89 14.69 -8.18
CA ALA A 144 -7.36 14.62 -8.31
C ALA A 144 -7.94 13.35 -7.68
N LEU A 145 -7.34 12.19 -7.95
CA LEU A 145 -7.71 10.92 -7.32
C LEU A 145 -7.60 10.99 -5.79
N LEU A 146 -6.48 11.48 -5.24
CA LEU A 146 -6.24 11.56 -3.80
C LEU A 146 -7.21 12.51 -3.06
N PHE A 147 -7.54 13.65 -3.66
CA PHE A 147 -8.32 14.70 -3.01
C PHE A 147 -9.84 14.65 -3.29
N SER A 148 -10.25 14.07 -4.43
CA SER A 148 -11.67 13.94 -4.81
C SER A 148 -12.27 12.58 -4.39
N GLU A 149 -11.64 11.47 -4.77
CA GLU A 149 -12.16 10.11 -4.55
C GLU A 149 -11.57 9.46 -3.30
N GLY A 150 -10.27 9.59 -3.10
CA GLY A 150 -9.50 8.88 -2.07
C GLY A 150 -9.66 9.42 -0.64
N GLY A 151 -10.34 10.57 -0.46
CA GLY A 151 -10.66 11.12 0.86
C GLY A 151 -9.44 11.38 1.76
N VAL A 152 -8.26 11.65 1.18
CA VAL A 152 -7.00 11.74 1.93
C VAL A 152 -7.02 12.91 2.90
N ARG A 153 -7.14 12.61 4.20
CA ARG A 153 -7.12 13.59 5.30
C ARG A 153 -5.70 14.03 5.70
N ARG A 154 -4.69 13.19 5.50
CA ARG A 154 -3.29 13.50 5.84
C ARG A 154 -2.38 13.13 4.68
N PHE A 155 -1.76 14.13 4.07
CA PHE A 155 -0.75 13.99 3.02
C PHE A 155 0.61 14.30 3.64
N VAL A 156 1.55 13.36 3.59
CA VAL A 156 2.89 13.53 4.18
C VAL A 156 3.96 13.35 3.10
N GLU A 157 4.69 14.41 2.78
CA GLU A 157 5.84 14.36 1.90
C GLU A 157 7.11 13.95 2.67
N ILE A 158 7.72 12.84 2.27
CA ILE A 158 9.03 12.40 2.75
C ILE A 158 10.06 12.70 1.66
N GLY A 159 10.90 13.71 1.90
CA GLY A 159 11.91 14.16 0.94
C GLY A 159 12.74 15.33 1.44
N PRO A 160 13.79 15.74 0.71
CA PRO A 160 14.71 16.80 1.12
C PRO A 160 14.14 18.23 0.98
N ALA A 161 12.97 18.40 0.38
CA ALA A 161 12.30 19.69 0.20
C ALA A 161 10.77 19.51 0.11
N PRO A 162 9.95 20.51 0.50
CA PRO A 162 8.48 20.45 0.51
C PRO A 162 7.86 20.68 -0.89
N THR A 163 8.36 19.99 -1.92
CA THR A 163 7.99 20.29 -3.33
C THR A 163 6.58 19.82 -3.66
N LEU A 164 6.25 18.57 -3.30
CA LEU A 164 4.91 18.00 -3.49
C LEU A 164 3.89 18.67 -2.56
N THR A 165 4.29 19.01 -1.33
CA THR A 165 3.52 19.75 -0.32
C THR A 165 3.06 21.10 -0.86
N ASN A 166 3.98 21.89 -1.43
CA ASN A 166 3.65 23.19 -2.01
C ASN A 166 2.75 23.07 -3.26
N MET A 167 2.91 22.00 -4.06
CA MET A 167 1.99 21.73 -5.17
C MET A 167 0.61 21.28 -4.70
N ALA A 168 0.52 20.45 -3.66
CA ALA A 168 -0.74 20.01 -3.07
C ALA A 168 -1.53 21.17 -2.47
N LEU A 169 -0.88 22.03 -1.68
CA LEU A 169 -1.48 23.26 -1.13
C LEU A 169 -2.01 24.17 -2.25
N ARG A 170 -1.24 24.41 -3.31
CA ARG A 170 -1.70 25.23 -4.44
C ARG A 170 -2.80 24.55 -5.26
N THR A 171 -2.79 23.23 -5.37
CA THR A 171 -3.85 22.47 -6.04
C THR A 171 -5.17 22.60 -5.28
N LEU A 172 -5.15 22.40 -3.96
CA LEU A 172 -6.31 22.56 -3.08
C LEU A 172 -6.83 24.02 -3.00
N GLN A 173 -5.98 25.03 -3.22
CA GLN A 173 -6.37 26.44 -3.29
C GLN A 173 -7.06 26.85 -4.60
N VAL A 174 -6.94 26.05 -5.67
CA VAL A 174 -7.35 26.45 -7.04
C VAL A 174 -8.37 25.48 -7.66
N GLY A 175 -8.37 24.21 -7.26
CA GLY A 175 -9.28 23.19 -7.78
C GLY A 175 -10.54 23.01 -6.92
N GLU A 176 -11.62 22.59 -7.56
CA GLU A 176 -12.89 22.26 -6.92
C GLU A 176 -12.81 20.87 -6.28
N PHE A 177 -12.49 20.83 -4.98
CA PHE A 177 -12.41 19.61 -4.17
C PHE A 177 -13.43 19.64 -3.03
N PRO A 178 -13.88 18.48 -2.52
CA PRO A 178 -14.76 18.43 -1.34
C PRO A 178 -14.15 19.17 -0.15
N ASP A 179 -14.95 20.00 0.54
CA ASP A 179 -14.51 20.69 1.76
C ASP A 179 -14.41 19.68 2.91
N VAL A 180 -13.17 19.37 3.26
CA VAL A 180 -12.78 18.36 4.24
C VAL A 180 -11.48 18.84 4.85
N SER A 181 -11.37 18.78 6.18
CA SER A 181 -10.10 19.09 6.86
C SER A 181 -8.99 18.16 6.37
N ARG A 182 -7.90 18.76 5.86
CA ARG A 182 -6.74 18.05 5.30
C ARG A 182 -5.45 18.65 5.86
N GLU A 183 -4.62 17.81 6.46
CA GLU A 183 -3.24 18.13 6.84
C GLU A 183 -2.31 17.85 5.66
N ILE A 184 -1.55 18.86 5.20
CA ILE A 184 -0.54 18.72 4.13
C ILE A 184 0.84 19.02 4.74
N LEU A 185 1.55 17.95 5.08
CA LEU A 185 2.74 17.95 5.92
C LEU A 185 4.01 17.59 5.12
N TRP A 186 5.14 18.16 5.52
CA TRP A 186 6.48 17.79 5.04
C TRP A 186 7.34 17.33 6.22
N TYR A 187 7.88 16.13 6.10
CA TYR A 187 8.55 15.37 7.17
C TYR A 187 9.59 16.15 8.00
N GLN A 188 10.36 17.06 7.39
CA GLN A 188 11.40 17.80 8.12
C GLN A 188 10.87 19.00 8.93
N ARG A 189 9.75 19.60 8.50
CA ARG A 189 9.13 20.76 9.17
C ARG A 189 8.14 20.30 10.23
N ASP A 190 7.27 19.37 9.86
CA ASP A 190 6.12 18.95 10.67
C ASP A 190 6.42 17.67 11.46
N ARG A 191 7.68 17.47 11.84
CA ARG A 191 8.19 16.22 12.38
C ARG A 191 7.41 15.79 13.63
N GLU A 192 7.24 16.70 14.58
CA GLU A 192 6.57 16.48 15.86
C GLU A 192 5.13 15.95 15.64
N VAL A 193 4.41 16.55 14.68
CA VAL A 193 3.05 16.15 14.26
C VAL A 193 3.05 14.79 13.55
N VAL A 194 4.00 14.54 12.64
CA VAL A 194 4.11 13.28 11.88
C VAL A 194 4.51 12.10 12.78
N HIS A 195 5.32 12.34 13.80
CA HIS A 195 5.77 11.32 14.77
C HIS A 195 4.87 11.22 16.01
N PHE A 196 3.86 12.07 16.15
CA PHE A 196 2.97 12.15 17.33
C PHE A 196 3.75 12.40 18.64
N GLU A 197 4.87 13.15 18.58
CA GLU A 197 5.78 13.35 19.71
C GLU A 197 5.12 14.12 20.89
N GLU A 198 4.03 14.85 20.64
CA GLU A 198 3.18 15.49 21.66
C GLU A 198 1.96 14.64 22.11
N GLU A 199 1.52 13.66 21.32
CA GLU A 199 0.25 12.95 21.53
C GLU A 199 0.41 11.74 22.47
N THR A 200 0.66 12.03 23.74
CA THR A 200 0.79 11.04 24.85
C THR A 200 -0.47 10.20 25.14
N SER A 201 -1.53 10.34 24.33
CA SER A 201 -2.83 9.67 24.50
C SER A 201 -2.90 8.27 23.86
N ASN A 202 -2.00 7.96 22.92
CA ASN A 202 -2.03 6.74 22.12
C ASN A 202 -0.74 5.94 22.29
N ILE A 203 -0.83 4.60 22.24
CA ILE A 203 0.37 3.73 22.18
C ILE A 203 1.13 3.96 20.87
N SER A 204 2.47 3.93 20.90
CA SER A 204 3.25 4.24 19.70
C SER A 204 2.99 3.23 18.57
N ALA A 205 3.21 3.64 17.32
CA ALA A 205 3.09 2.73 16.17
C ALA A 205 3.97 1.46 16.31
N SER A 206 5.08 1.54 17.05
CA SER A 206 5.96 0.40 17.36
C SER A 206 5.35 -0.58 18.38
N GLU A 207 4.47 -0.09 19.25
CA GLU A 207 3.79 -0.86 20.31
C GLU A 207 2.49 -1.43 19.78
N TYR A 208 1.75 -0.67 18.98
CA TYR A 208 0.61 -1.17 18.22
C TYR A 208 1.01 -2.31 17.26
N ALA A 209 2.12 -2.16 16.53
CA ALA A 209 2.64 -3.24 15.67
C ALA A 209 3.12 -4.46 16.47
N ARG A 210 3.69 -4.27 17.67
CA ARG A 210 4.01 -5.37 18.61
C ARG A 210 2.74 -6.03 19.17
N GLY A 211 1.70 -5.26 19.44
CA GLY A 211 0.38 -5.74 19.88
C GLY A 211 -0.23 -6.68 18.85
N LEU A 212 -0.40 -6.23 17.60
CA LEU A 212 -0.92 -7.06 16.52
C LEU A 212 -0.08 -8.34 16.28
N ALA A 213 1.25 -8.24 16.40
CA ALA A 213 2.13 -9.41 16.29
C ALA A 213 1.98 -10.39 17.47
N ALA A 214 1.75 -9.87 18.68
CA ALA A 214 1.49 -10.67 19.87
C ALA A 214 0.09 -11.30 19.86
N GLU A 215 -0.93 -10.60 19.37
CA GLU A 215 -2.28 -11.14 19.16
C GLU A 215 -2.27 -12.28 18.13
N ALA A 216 -1.65 -12.07 16.96
CA ALA A 216 -1.51 -13.12 15.95
C ALA A 216 -0.70 -14.33 16.46
N ALA A 217 0.32 -14.11 17.30
CA ALA A 217 1.06 -15.19 17.96
C ALA A 217 0.22 -15.93 19.01
N ALA A 218 -0.63 -15.21 19.76
CA ALA A 218 -1.54 -15.79 20.75
C ALA A 218 -2.67 -16.59 20.08
N GLU A 219 -3.25 -16.11 18.99
CA GLU A 219 -4.21 -16.86 18.17
C GLU A 219 -3.59 -18.13 17.58
N ALA A 220 -2.37 -18.04 17.04
CA ALA A 220 -1.64 -19.21 16.54
C ALA A 220 -1.33 -20.23 17.65
N ALA A 221 -0.94 -19.77 18.85
CA ALA A 221 -0.72 -20.63 20.00
C ALA A 221 -2.03 -21.28 20.50
N ALA A 222 -3.14 -20.53 20.53
CA ALA A 222 -4.45 -21.06 20.92
C ALA A 222 -4.98 -22.09 19.91
N ALA A 223 -4.79 -21.85 18.61
CA ALA A 223 -5.11 -22.80 17.55
C ALA A 223 -4.27 -24.09 17.66
N ALA A 224 -2.95 -23.96 17.92
CA ALA A 224 -2.07 -25.11 18.13
C ALA A 224 -2.43 -25.91 19.39
N ALA A 225 -2.76 -25.24 20.50
CA ALA A 225 -3.20 -25.89 21.73
C ALA A 225 -4.53 -26.63 21.54
N LYS A 226 -5.47 -26.06 20.78
CA LYS A 226 -6.74 -26.70 20.44
C LYS A 226 -6.54 -27.94 19.57
N ALA A 227 -5.71 -27.85 18.54
CA ALA A 227 -5.36 -28.99 17.68
C ALA A 227 -4.64 -30.11 18.46
N ALA A 228 -3.77 -29.76 19.40
CA ALA A 228 -3.12 -30.73 20.29
C ALA A 228 -4.13 -31.47 21.18
N ALA A 229 -5.08 -30.75 21.79
CA ALA A 229 -6.14 -31.35 22.61
C ALA A 229 -7.06 -32.28 21.81
N GLU A 230 -7.35 -31.93 20.54
CA GLU A 230 -8.17 -32.73 19.62
C GLU A 230 -7.44 -33.98 19.08
N SER A 231 -6.10 -34.05 19.25
CA SER A 231 -5.25 -35.18 18.83
C SER A 231 -4.94 -36.21 19.94
N ALA A 232 -5.46 -35.99 21.16
CA ALA A 232 -5.21 -36.88 22.29
C ALA A 232 -5.83 -38.28 22.06
N PRO A 233 -5.06 -39.38 22.20
CA PRO A 233 -5.59 -40.73 21.96
C PRO A 233 -6.61 -41.12 23.02
N LYS A 234 -7.78 -41.61 22.58
CA LYS A 234 -8.79 -42.19 23.46
C LYS A 234 -8.22 -43.45 24.10
N ALA A 235 -8.09 -43.46 25.43
CA ALA A 235 -7.64 -44.64 26.17
C ALA A 235 -8.57 -45.84 25.93
N GLU A 236 -7.97 -47.01 25.74
CA GLU A 236 -8.67 -48.25 25.36
C GLU A 236 -9.15 -49.01 26.60
N GLU A 237 -10.42 -49.42 26.62
CA GLU A 237 -11.02 -50.16 27.74
C GLU A 237 -10.57 -51.62 27.76
N ALA A 238 -9.88 -52.04 28.81
CA ALA A 238 -9.59 -53.45 29.09
C ALA A 238 -10.81 -54.13 29.76
N PRO A 239 -11.15 -55.38 29.39
CA PRO A 239 -12.40 -56.03 29.79
C PRO A 239 -12.42 -56.53 31.25
N ALA A 240 -13.61 -56.65 31.83
CA ALA A 240 -13.83 -57.04 33.24
C ALA A 240 -14.75 -58.27 33.40
N ALA A 241 -14.41 -59.17 34.34
CA ALA A 241 -15.28 -60.16 34.98
C ALA A 241 -14.51 -60.94 36.09
N PRO A 242 -15.16 -61.57 37.09
CA PRO A 242 -16.39 -61.18 37.80
C PRO A 242 -16.21 -61.19 39.35
N ALA A 243 -17.28 -60.89 40.12
CA ALA A 243 -17.28 -60.86 41.59
C ALA A 243 -17.71 -62.19 42.25
N PRO A 244 -17.53 -62.35 43.59
CA PRO A 244 -18.63 -62.10 44.53
C PRO A 244 -18.20 -61.26 45.78
N ALA A 245 -19.00 -60.32 46.32
CA ALA A 245 -20.27 -60.42 47.09
C ALA A 245 -20.03 -60.46 48.64
N PRO A 246 -21.01 -60.17 49.53
CA PRO A 246 -20.85 -58.98 50.40
C PRO A 246 -21.02 -59.20 51.92
N VAL A 247 -20.78 -58.14 52.71
CA VAL A 247 -21.15 -58.02 54.14
C VAL A 247 -22.09 -56.83 54.37
N VAL A 248 -22.77 -56.80 55.53
CA VAL A 248 -24.15 -56.26 55.64
C VAL A 248 -24.33 -55.22 56.77
N ALA A 249 -25.30 -54.32 56.59
CA ALA A 249 -25.93 -53.45 57.59
C ALA A 249 -25.08 -52.24 58.11
N ALA A 250 -25.66 -51.18 58.69
CA ALA A 250 -27.06 -50.97 59.09
C ALA A 250 -27.60 -49.56 58.75
N SER A 251 -28.93 -49.42 58.72
CA SER A 251 -29.68 -48.18 58.45
C SER A 251 -29.98 -47.36 59.71
N GLY A 252 -29.96 -46.03 59.63
CA GLY A 252 -30.20 -45.13 60.77
C GLY A 252 -30.93 -43.82 60.46
N GLN A 253 -32.24 -43.92 60.18
CA GLN A 253 -33.33 -42.91 60.30
C GLN A 253 -33.19 -41.47 59.76
N GLN A 254 -34.33 -40.96 59.25
CA GLN A 254 -34.56 -39.56 58.88
C GLN A 254 -34.97 -38.73 60.11
N VAL A 255 -34.69 -37.42 60.09
CA VAL A 255 -35.60 -36.39 60.64
C VAL A 255 -35.59 -35.15 59.71
N GLN A 256 -36.71 -34.45 59.62
CA GLN A 256 -36.89 -33.16 58.93
C GLN A 256 -36.46 -32.00 59.89
N ALA A 257 -36.45 -30.70 59.57
CA ALA A 257 -37.18 -29.94 58.55
C ALA A 257 -36.47 -28.62 58.14
N ALA A 258 -37.11 -27.87 57.24
CA ALA A 258 -36.77 -26.53 56.75
C ALA A 258 -37.43 -25.42 57.65
N PRO A 259 -37.45 -24.09 57.34
CA PRO A 259 -37.01 -23.40 56.11
C PRO A 259 -36.26 -22.05 56.30
N VAL A 260 -36.09 -21.34 55.17
CA VAL A 260 -35.52 -19.99 54.98
C VAL A 260 -36.35 -18.86 55.65
N PRO A 261 -35.80 -17.65 55.86
CA PRO A 261 -35.97 -16.60 54.83
C PRO A 261 -34.77 -15.63 54.59
N ALA A 262 -34.75 -15.05 53.38
CA ALA A 262 -34.09 -13.79 52.98
C ALA A 262 -35.21 -12.76 52.62
N PRO A 263 -35.03 -11.57 52.00
CA PRO A 263 -33.84 -10.79 51.59
C PRO A 263 -33.36 -9.83 52.74
N VAL A 264 -32.91 -8.56 52.63
CA VAL A 264 -32.87 -7.49 51.57
C VAL A 264 -31.61 -6.62 51.75
N ALA A 265 -31.24 -5.84 50.72
CA ALA A 265 -30.09 -4.92 50.71
C ALA A 265 -30.48 -3.42 50.78
N SER A 266 -29.57 -2.59 51.29
CA SER A 266 -29.48 -1.11 51.12
C SER A 266 -28.11 -0.68 51.68
N ALA A 267 -27.11 -0.37 50.85
CA ALA A 267 -26.81 0.94 50.24
C ALA A 267 -26.10 1.94 51.20
N ALA A 268 -25.14 2.67 50.64
CA ALA A 268 -24.20 3.60 51.28
C ALA A 268 -24.81 5.03 51.41
N PRO A 269 -24.08 6.13 51.77
CA PRO A 269 -22.66 6.24 52.13
C PRO A 269 -22.32 7.14 53.35
N ALA A 270 -21.05 7.15 53.72
CA ALA A 270 -20.31 8.28 54.30
C ALA A 270 -18.82 8.13 53.93
#